data_AF-F7G1A9-F1
#
_entry.id   AF-F7G1A9-F1
#
_cell.length_a   1.000
_cell.length_b   1.000
_cell.length_c   1.000
_cell.angle_alpha   90.00
_cell.angle_beta   90.00
_cell.angle_gamma   90.00
#
_symmetry.space_group_name_H-M   'P 1'
#
loop_
_entity.id
_entity.type
_entity.pdbx_description
1 polymer ?
#
loop_
_entity_poly.entity_id
_entity_poly.type
_entity_poly.pdbx_seq_one_letter_code
_entity_poly.pdbx_strand_id
1 'polypeptide(L)'
;MRRRRRRGACAPLSAALSAGSGRTAPGSAMAAAAAALGALARAAARPPLTLRCVLSKSFSKGSSVAKRPRRPLTAYLRFLAQQRSIFKKQTPDMKNEEIVKKSAEMWRELPEVEKQVYRKAANVDWEAFREEMAKYQAQLTPLQRIAMKIEKLEKQAKSRASKKKRELTVFGKPKETRLPQNIFVSEHYQGAKGDSWQEKIKSLFEAWKNLPSSQKQVYFQLAQEDKIRYENEMKIWEKQMIDIGRKDLLYVKSRRSKIKDDD
;
A
#
# COMPACT_ATOMS: atom_id res chain seq x y z
N MET A 1 -36.14 -46.92 19.31
CA MET A 1 -35.47 -47.98 18.52
C MET A 1 -36.48 -48.64 17.60
N ARG A 2 -36.41 -48.47 16.28
CA ARG A 2 -37.06 -49.41 15.34
C ARG A 2 -36.52 -49.18 13.93
N ARG A 3 -36.09 -50.30 13.35
CA ARG A 3 -35.33 -50.43 12.11
C ARG A 3 -36.25 -50.32 10.89
N ARG A 4 -35.66 -49.81 9.80
CA ARG A 4 -36.12 -49.85 8.41
C ARG A 4 -36.58 -51.25 7.98
N ARG A 5 -37.56 -51.32 7.07
CA ARG A 5 -37.43 -52.03 5.78
C ARG A 5 -38.48 -51.58 4.78
N ARG A 6 -38.02 -51.41 3.53
CA ARG A 6 -38.76 -51.06 2.31
C ARG A 6 -39.34 -52.31 1.64
N ARG A 7 -40.37 -52.09 0.81
CA ARG A 7 -40.78 -52.70 -0.48
C ARG A 7 -42.32 -52.68 -0.49
N GLY A 8 -43.04 -52.31 -1.53
CA GLY A 8 -42.76 -51.94 -2.92
C GLY A 8 -44.10 -51.93 -3.69
N ALA A 9 -44.07 -51.30 -4.87
CA ALA A 9 -45.02 -51.43 -5.99
C ALA A 9 -46.48 -50.97 -5.83
N CYS A 10 -46.85 -49.97 -6.64
CA CYS A 10 -48.08 -49.96 -7.45
C CYS A 10 -48.01 -48.83 -8.50
N ALA A 11 -48.19 -49.21 -9.77
CA ALA A 11 -48.77 -48.43 -10.87
C ALA A 11 -50.03 -49.23 -11.30
N PRO A 12 -51.06 -48.69 -12.01
CA PRO A 12 -50.86 -48.12 -13.36
C PRO A 12 -51.89 -47.07 -13.89
N LEU A 13 -51.59 -46.55 -15.09
CA LEU A 13 -52.45 -46.25 -16.27
C LEU A 13 -53.64 -45.24 -16.22
N SER A 14 -53.53 -44.13 -16.99
CA SER A 14 -54.17 -43.91 -18.32
C SER A 14 -54.62 -42.46 -18.65
N ALA A 15 -54.29 -42.02 -19.89
CA ALA A 15 -55.02 -41.13 -20.83
C ALA A 15 -55.36 -39.65 -20.42
N ALA A 16 -55.41 -38.61 -21.28
CA ALA A 16 -55.18 -38.38 -22.71
C ALA A 16 -55.12 -36.85 -23.02
N LEU A 17 -54.53 -36.53 -24.19
CA LEU A 17 -54.59 -35.34 -25.09
C LEU A 17 -55.41 -34.07 -24.73
N SER A 18 -54.86 -32.87 -24.99
CA SER A 18 -55.03 -32.15 -26.28
C SER A 18 -54.44 -30.72 -26.25
N ALA A 19 -54.19 -30.19 -27.45
CA ALA A 19 -53.46 -28.96 -27.79
C ALA A 19 -54.30 -27.67 -27.73
N GLY A 20 -53.62 -26.51 -27.73
CA GLY A 20 -54.24 -25.19 -27.93
C GLY A 20 -53.22 -24.06 -28.04
N SER A 21 -52.83 -23.74 -29.27
CA SER A 21 -52.02 -22.57 -29.66
C SER A 21 -52.81 -21.26 -29.55
N GLY A 22 -52.12 -20.17 -29.20
CA GLY A 22 -52.66 -18.80 -29.30
C GLY A 22 -51.56 -17.74 -29.23
N ARG A 23 -50.93 -17.46 -30.38
CA ARG A 23 -50.13 -16.24 -30.62
C ARG A 23 -51.08 -15.10 -31.02
N THR A 24 -50.84 -13.89 -30.54
CA THR A 24 -50.73 -12.65 -31.35
C THR A 24 -50.26 -11.49 -30.46
N ALA A 25 -49.33 -10.70 -31.01
CA ALA A 25 -48.77 -9.44 -30.49
C ALA A 25 -49.38 -8.27 -31.30
N PRO A 26 -48.75 -7.08 -31.43
CA PRO A 26 -48.22 -6.12 -30.45
C PRO A 26 -48.87 -4.72 -30.64
N GLY A 27 -48.56 -3.76 -29.76
CA GLY A 27 -48.91 -2.34 -29.96
C GLY A 27 -48.07 -1.41 -29.10
N SER A 28 -47.23 -0.60 -29.75
CA SER A 28 -46.26 0.33 -29.17
C SER A 28 -46.90 1.62 -28.69
N ALA A 29 -46.41 2.20 -27.59
CA ALA A 29 -46.35 3.66 -27.43
C ALA A 29 -45.23 4.05 -26.44
N MET A 30 -44.26 4.81 -26.97
CA MET A 30 -43.23 5.51 -26.21
C MET A 30 -43.84 6.64 -25.36
N ALA A 31 -43.30 6.86 -24.17
CA ALA A 31 -43.29 8.17 -23.53
C ALA A 31 -41.90 8.39 -22.90
N ALA A 32 -41.24 9.44 -23.37
CA ALA A 32 -39.96 9.95 -22.90
C ALA A 32 -40.20 11.21 -22.05
N ALA A 33 -39.42 11.37 -20.97
CA ALA A 33 -38.96 12.64 -20.36
C ALA A 33 -38.17 12.25 -19.09
N ALA A 34 -36.87 12.48 -18.91
CA ALA A 34 -36.04 13.71 -18.95
C ALA A 34 -35.60 14.10 -17.52
N ALA A 35 -34.37 14.63 -17.44
CA ALA A 35 -33.66 15.24 -16.29
C ALA A 35 -33.08 14.25 -15.26
N ALA A 36 -31.80 13.88 -15.35
CA ALA A 36 -30.63 14.67 -14.91
C ALA A 36 -30.66 15.00 -13.42
N LEU A 37 -29.73 14.38 -12.65
CA LEU A 37 -28.95 15.00 -11.57
C LEU A 37 -28.05 13.94 -10.91
N GLY A 38 -26.76 14.26 -10.79
CA GLY A 38 -25.94 13.73 -9.68
C GLY A 38 -24.97 12.59 -10.00
N ALA A 39 -24.05 12.79 -10.95
CA ALA A 39 -22.77 12.11 -10.93
C ALA A 39 -21.99 12.51 -9.66
N LEU A 40 -22.07 11.71 -8.59
CA LEU A 40 -21.12 11.81 -7.47
C LEU A 40 -19.80 11.20 -7.89
N ALA A 41 -19.02 12.00 -8.60
CA ALA A 41 -17.59 11.84 -8.68
C ALA A 41 -17.03 11.78 -7.25
N ARG A 42 -16.57 10.60 -6.82
CA ARG A 42 -15.61 10.49 -5.72
C ARG A 42 -14.31 11.11 -6.20
N ALA A 43 -14.25 12.44 -6.18
CA ALA A 43 -13.00 13.17 -6.14
C ALA A 43 -12.33 12.78 -4.82
N ALA A 44 -11.50 11.75 -4.87
CA ALA A 44 -10.48 11.54 -3.86
C ALA A 44 -9.54 12.75 -3.94
N ALA A 45 -9.89 13.82 -3.23
CA ALA A 45 -9.01 14.92 -2.93
C ALA A 45 -7.79 14.33 -2.22
N ARG A 46 -6.77 13.99 -2.99
CA ARG A 46 -5.44 13.69 -2.47
C ARG A 46 -4.92 15.02 -1.94
N PRO A 47 -4.75 15.20 -0.62
CA PRO A 47 -4.14 16.43 -0.13
C PRO A 47 -2.73 16.54 -0.70
N PRO A 48 -2.29 17.75 -1.09
CA PRO A 48 -0.92 17.98 -1.51
C PRO A 48 0.02 17.62 -0.36
N LEU A 49 1.20 17.13 -0.74
CA LEU A 49 2.24 16.60 0.13
C LEU A 49 2.55 17.55 1.31
N THR A 50 1.85 17.41 2.43
CA THR A 50 2.22 18.04 3.67
C THR A 50 3.27 17.17 4.36
N LEU A 51 4.33 17.80 4.84
CA LEU A 51 5.27 17.18 5.77
C LEU A 51 4.46 16.48 6.86
N ARG A 52 4.48 15.14 6.86
CA ARG A 52 4.04 14.34 8.01
C ARG A 52 4.74 14.90 9.23
N CYS A 53 4.00 15.57 10.10
CA CYS A 53 4.53 16.07 11.36
C CYS A 53 4.97 14.85 12.19
N VAL A 54 6.27 14.62 12.26
CA VAL A 54 6.87 13.53 13.04
C VAL A 54 6.91 13.93 14.50
N LEU A 55 5.74 14.11 15.12
CA LEU A 55 5.58 13.93 16.57
C LEU A 55 4.75 12.67 16.82
N SER A 56 5.16 11.55 16.23
CA SER A 56 4.86 10.27 16.84
C SER A 56 5.93 10.00 17.88
N LYS A 57 5.49 9.80 19.13
CA LYS A 57 6.29 9.20 20.19
C LYS A 57 6.71 7.83 19.64
N SER A 58 7.93 7.75 19.12
CA SER A 58 8.45 6.61 18.40
C SER A 58 8.77 5.52 19.43
N PHE A 59 7.75 4.80 19.86
CA PHE A 59 7.89 3.57 20.61
C PHE A 59 8.59 2.55 19.71
N SER A 60 9.89 2.39 19.92
CA SER A 60 10.67 1.28 19.38
C SER A 60 10.82 0.29 20.52
N LYS A 61 9.82 -0.58 20.71
CA LYS A 61 10.01 -1.82 21.46
C LYS A 61 10.77 -2.79 20.55
N GLY A 62 11.88 -3.33 21.06
CA GLY A 62 12.53 -4.53 20.51
C GLY A 62 13.48 -4.31 19.33
N SER A 63 14.68 -3.80 19.60
CA SER A 63 15.92 -4.02 18.82
C SER A 63 17.07 -3.37 19.60
N SER A 64 18.32 -3.73 19.32
CA SER A 64 19.58 -3.17 19.91
C SER A 64 19.63 -1.64 20.04
N VAL A 65 18.73 -0.94 19.33
CA VAL A 65 18.32 0.47 19.48
C VAL A 65 17.90 0.87 20.90
N ALA A 66 17.44 -0.05 21.75
CA ALA A 66 16.96 0.26 23.11
C ALA A 66 18.01 0.92 24.01
N LYS A 67 19.31 0.70 23.73
CA LYS A 67 20.42 1.28 24.51
C LYS A 67 21.05 2.51 23.86
N ARG A 68 20.65 2.88 22.64
CA ARG A 68 21.21 4.04 21.94
C ARG A 68 20.55 5.31 22.45
N PRO A 69 21.31 6.28 22.98
CA PRO A 69 20.75 7.56 23.41
C PRO A 69 20.01 8.23 22.24
N ARG A 70 18.86 8.84 22.53
CA ARG A 70 18.03 9.50 21.52
C ARG A 70 18.38 10.97 21.43
N ARG A 71 18.35 11.54 20.22
CA ARG A 71 18.53 12.98 20.05
C ARG A 71 17.45 13.73 20.84
N PRO A 72 17.82 14.73 21.65
CA PRO A 72 16.85 15.50 22.41
C PRO A 72 16.06 16.42 21.46
N LEU A 73 14.97 16.97 21.97
CA LEU A 73 14.13 17.88 21.20
C LEU A 73 14.88 19.19 20.90
N THR A 74 14.52 19.85 19.81
CA THR A 74 14.96 21.23 19.55
C THR A 74 14.06 22.21 20.31
N ALA A 75 14.47 23.49 20.40
CA ALA A 75 13.69 24.54 21.07
C ALA A 75 12.22 24.57 20.60
N TYR A 76 12.01 24.62 19.28
CA TYR A 76 10.67 24.59 18.69
C TYR A 76 9.90 23.30 19.00
N LEU A 77 10.56 22.13 18.93
CA LEU A 77 9.88 20.86 19.21
C LEU A 77 9.49 20.71 20.69
N ARG A 78 10.23 21.34 21.61
CA ARG A 78 9.82 21.45 23.03
C ARG A 78 8.56 22.31 23.17
N PHE A 79 8.58 23.50 22.58
CA PHE A 79 7.41 24.38 22.55
C PHE A 79 6.19 23.68 21.96
N LEU A 80 6.34 23.01 20.81
CA LEU A 80 5.28 22.25 20.16
C LEU A 80 4.77 21.10 21.02
N ALA A 81 5.63 20.42 21.77
CA ALA A 81 5.21 19.38 22.70
C ALA A 81 4.35 19.94 23.85
N GLN A 82 4.71 21.12 24.37
CA GLN A 82 3.93 21.83 25.39
C GLN A 82 2.58 22.27 24.82
N GLN A 83 2.57 22.98 23.69
CA GLN A 83 1.35 23.46 23.03
C GLN A 83 0.41 22.31 22.67
N ARG A 84 0.94 21.20 22.16
CA ARG A 84 0.12 20.02 21.85
C ARG A 84 -0.59 19.46 23.08
N SER A 85 0.01 19.52 24.27
CA SER A 85 -0.66 19.07 25.49
C SER A 85 -1.77 20.02 25.93
N ILE A 86 -1.58 21.33 25.73
CA ILE A 86 -2.58 22.37 26.00
C ILE A 86 -3.77 22.23 25.04
N PHE A 87 -3.52 22.21 23.73
CA PHE A 87 -4.58 22.08 22.72
C PHE A 87 -5.36 20.78 22.84
N LYS A 88 -4.73 19.67 23.24
CA LYS A 88 -5.46 18.41 23.48
C LYS A 88 -6.34 18.45 24.72
N LYS A 89 -5.98 19.24 25.74
CA LYS A 89 -6.83 19.43 26.93
C LYS A 89 -8.00 20.35 26.66
N GLN A 90 -7.77 21.42 25.89
CA GLN A 90 -8.79 22.41 25.53
C GLN A 90 -9.74 21.89 24.45
N THR A 91 -9.20 21.19 23.46
CA THR A 91 -9.92 20.70 22.29
C THR A 91 -9.47 19.26 21.97
N PRO A 92 -10.05 18.24 22.64
CA PRO A 92 -9.61 16.85 22.46
C PRO A 92 -9.82 16.32 21.04
N ASP A 93 -10.77 16.86 20.28
CA ASP A 93 -11.10 16.43 18.92
C ASP A 93 -10.25 17.10 17.82
N MET A 94 -9.42 18.08 18.17
CA MET A 94 -8.63 18.82 17.18
C MET A 94 -7.55 17.92 16.55
N LYS A 95 -7.46 17.97 15.21
CA LYS A 95 -6.45 17.20 14.48
C LYS A 95 -5.05 17.71 14.81
N ASN A 96 -4.11 16.79 15.00
CA ASN A 96 -2.72 17.15 15.31
C ASN A 96 -2.09 18.06 14.23
N GLU A 97 -2.53 17.96 12.97
CA GLU A 97 -2.04 18.81 11.88
C GLU A 97 -2.41 20.28 12.11
N GLU A 98 -3.61 20.56 12.60
CA GLU A 98 -4.08 21.91 12.89
C GLU A 98 -3.37 22.48 14.12
N ILE A 99 -3.18 21.65 15.16
CA ILE A 99 -2.40 22.00 16.36
C ILE A 99 -0.99 22.43 15.95
N VAL A 100 -0.35 21.68 15.06
CA VAL A 100 1.02 21.97 14.61
C VAL A 100 1.07 23.26 13.79
N LYS A 101 0.08 23.52 12.93
CA LYS A 101 -0.01 24.77 12.16
C LYS A 101 -0.14 25.98 13.08
N LYS A 102 -1.12 25.96 14.00
CA LYS A 102 -1.33 27.03 14.99
C LYS A 102 -0.10 27.25 15.87
N SER A 103 0.51 26.17 16.35
CA SER A 103 1.74 26.26 17.16
C SER A 103 2.93 26.83 16.35
N ALA A 104 3.01 26.55 15.05
CA ALA A 104 4.05 27.13 14.19
C ALA A 104 3.87 28.64 14.01
N GLU A 105 2.63 29.10 13.88
CA GLU A 105 2.27 30.53 13.82
C GLU A 105 2.61 31.22 15.15
N MET A 106 2.13 30.69 16.27
CA MET A 106 2.46 31.19 17.62
C MET A 106 3.97 31.26 17.86
N TRP A 107 4.73 30.24 17.41
CA TRP A 107 6.18 30.25 17.54
C TRP A 107 6.84 31.36 16.71
N ARG A 108 6.30 31.73 15.55
CA ARG A 108 6.85 32.83 14.75
C ARG A 108 6.65 34.16 15.47
N GLU A 109 5.45 34.38 16.02
CA GLU A 109 5.05 35.59 16.75
C GLU A 109 5.70 35.71 18.13
N LEU A 110 6.12 34.59 18.73
CA LEU A 110 6.73 34.57 20.07
C LEU A 110 7.95 35.52 20.15
N PRO A 111 8.06 36.37 21.19
CA PRO A 111 9.21 37.25 21.34
C PRO A 111 10.50 36.43 21.49
N GLU A 112 11.60 37.01 21.03
CA GLU A 112 12.90 36.32 21.05
C GLU A 112 13.33 35.95 22.47
N VAL A 113 12.99 36.77 23.47
CA VAL A 113 13.28 36.51 24.89
C VAL A 113 12.68 35.17 25.35
N GLU A 114 11.44 34.86 24.98
CA GLU A 114 10.80 33.60 25.33
C GLU A 114 11.35 32.44 24.51
N LYS A 115 11.64 32.65 23.22
CA LYS A 115 12.32 31.65 22.38
C LYS A 115 13.68 31.26 22.98
N GLN A 116 14.40 32.20 23.58
CA GLN A 116 15.70 31.95 24.21
C GLN A 116 15.62 31.00 25.40
N VAL A 117 14.52 31.02 26.18
CA VAL A 117 14.31 30.05 27.26
C VAL A 117 14.30 28.62 26.71
N TYR A 118 13.55 28.39 25.64
CA TYR A 118 13.50 27.08 24.97
C TYR A 118 14.82 26.69 24.32
N ARG A 119 15.60 27.65 23.80
CA ARG A 119 16.94 27.39 23.23
C ARG A 119 17.94 27.02 24.31
N LYS A 120 17.96 27.72 25.45
CA LYS A 120 18.82 27.37 26.59
C LYS A 120 18.51 25.96 27.09
N ALA A 121 17.24 25.65 27.33
CA ALA A 121 16.83 24.29 27.68
C ALA A 121 17.22 23.25 26.61
N ALA A 122 17.18 23.63 25.32
CA ALA A 122 17.63 22.77 24.24
C ALA A 122 19.11 22.44 24.26
N ASN A 123 19.93 23.43 24.57
CA ASN A 123 21.37 23.28 24.60
C ASN A 123 21.78 22.39 25.78
N VAL A 124 21.18 22.58 26.95
CA VAL A 124 21.43 21.73 28.14
C VAL A 124 21.16 20.26 27.83
N ASP A 125 19.98 19.94 27.29
CA ASP A 125 19.66 18.55 26.94
C ASP A 125 20.58 18.02 25.82
N TRP A 126 21.06 18.89 24.92
CA TRP A 126 21.99 18.51 23.86
C TRP A 126 23.38 18.18 24.38
N GLU A 127 23.85 18.90 25.39
CA GLU A 127 25.10 18.62 26.11
C GLU A 127 25.00 17.30 26.86
N ALA A 128 23.93 17.08 27.63
CA ALA A 128 23.68 15.81 28.31
C ALA A 128 23.64 14.62 27.31
N PHE A 129 22.95 14.78 26.18
CA PHE A 129 22.92 13.78 25.11
C PHE A 129 24.30 13.52 24.51
N ARG A 130 25.15 14.54 24.36
CA ARG A 130 26.51 14.39 23.82
C ARG A 130 27.35 13.50 24.73
N GLU A 131 27.29 13.74 26.03
CA GLU A 131 27.99 12.93 27.03
C GLU A 131 27.47 11.49 27.07
N GLU A 132 26.14 11.30 27.07
CA GLU A 132 25.52 9.97 27.06
C GLU A 132 25.89 9.20 25.79
N MET A 133 25.90 9.87 24.63
CA MET A 133 26.28 9.27 23.36
C MET A 133 27.77 8.92 23.32
N ALA A 134 28.65 9.73 23.93
CA ALA A 134 30.08 9.43 24.04
C ALA A 134 30.31 8.18 24.89
N LYS A 135 29.65 8.09 26.06
CA LYS A 135 29.66 6.90 26.93
C LYS A 135 29.15 5.67 26.19
N TYR A 136 28.03 5.79 25.47
CA TYR A 136 27.49 4.72 24.65
C TYR A 136 28.48 4.25 23.57
N GLN A 137 29.12 5.18 22.86
CA GLN A 137 30.08 4.82 21.81
C GLN A 137 31.32 4.11 22.36
N ALA A 138 31.80 4.50 23.54
CA ALA A 138 32.92 3.86 24.23
C ALA A 138 32.58 2.41 24.64
N GLN A 139 31.33 2.12 25.04
CA GLN A 139 30.88 0.79 25.46
C GLN A 139 30.68 -0.21 24.30
N LEU A 140 30.64 0.26 23.04
CA LEU A 140 30.30 -0.59 21.90
C LEU A 140 31.47 -1.46 21.43
N THR A 141 31.21 -2.76 21.28
CA THR A 141 32.17 -3.70 20.68
C THR A 141 32.29 -3.47 19.16
N PRO A 142 33.42 -3.84 18.53
CA PRO A 142 33.60 -3.72 17.08
C PRO A 142 32.49 -4.42 16.27
N LEU A 143 32.06 -5.61 16.71
CA LEU A 143 30.97 -6.35 16.06
C LEU A 143 29.63 -5.60 16.12
N GLN A 144 29.29 -5.00 17.27
CA GLN A 144 28.07 -4.19 17.40
C GLN A 144 28.14 -2.93 16.51
N ARG A 145 29.31 -2.30 16.39
CA ARG A 145 29.52 -1.15 15.48
C ARG A 145 29.28 -1.54 14.01
N ILE A 146 29.76 -2.71 13.59
CA ILE A 146 29.52 -3.25 12.24
C ILE A 146 28.04 -3.57 12.03
N ALA A 147 27.41 -4.28 12.97
CA ALA A 147 25.98 -4.63 12.88
C ALA A 147 25.09 -3.38 12.73
N MET A 148 25.35 -2.31 13.49
CA MET A 148 24.62 -1.05 13.35
C MET A 148 24.87 -0.34 12.02
N LYS A 149 26.09 -0.44 11.45
CA LYS A 149 26.38 0.10 10.11
C LYS A 149 25.58 -0.66 9.05
N ILE A 150 25.52 -1.98 9.14
CA ILE A 150 24.71 -2.84 8.25
C ILE A 150 23.23 -2.46 8.35
N GLU A 151 22.67 -2.41 9.56
CA GLU A 151 21.26 -2.02 9.79
C GLU A 151 20.95 -0.64 9.22
N LYS A 152 21.86 0.34 9.39
CA LYS A 152 21.71 1.69 8.83
C LYS A 152 21.66 1.65 7.30
N LEU A 153 22.55 0.90 6.66
CA LEU A 153 22.59 0.76 5.20
C LEU A 153 21.35 0.05 4.67
N GLU A 154 20.90 -1.02 5.32
CA GLU A 154 19.65 -1.73 4.97
C GLU A 154 18.43 -0.82 5.09
N LYS A 155 18.32 -0.06 6.18
CA LYS A 155 17.23 0.91 6.37
C LYS A 155 17.26 2.00 5.30
N GLN A 156 18.45 2.49 4.93
CA GLN A 156 18.62 3.46 3.84
C GLN A 156 18.24 2.86 2.49
N ALA A 157 18.67 1.63 2.19
CA ALA A 157 18.32 0.91 0.97
C ALA A 157 16.81 0.68 0.88
N LYS A 158 16.16 0.22 1.94
CA LYS A 158 14.70 0.04 2.03
C LYS A 158 13.94 1.35 1.82
N SER A 159 14.43 2.44 2.41
CA SER A 159 13.86 3.78 2.22
C SER A 159 14.01 4.27 0.77
N ARG A 160 15.19 4.11 0.17
CA ARG A 160 15.45 4.44 -1.25
C ARG A 160 14.58 3.62 -2.19
N ALA A 161 14.48 2.31 -1.97
CA ALA A 161 13.61 1.42 -2.74
C ALA A 161 12.12 1.80 -2.60
N SER A 162 11.68 2.15 -1.39
CA SER A 162 10.31 2.61 -1.14
C SER A 162 10.02 3.95 -1.83
N LYS A 163 10.96 4.89 -1.83
CA LYS A 163 10.85 6.16 -2.55
C LYS A 163 10.77 5.92 -4.06
N LYS A 164 11.68 5.12 -4.62
CA LYS A 164 11.67 4.74 -6.04
C LYS A 164 10.34 4.07 -6.43
N LYS A 165 9.83 3.14 -5.62
CA LYS A 165 8.53 2.50 -5.88
C LYS A 165 7.37 3.50 -5.88
N ARG A 166 7.35 4.44 -4.92
CA ARG A 166 6.33 5.50 -4.89
C ARG A 166 6.41 6.41 -6.10
N GLU A 167 7.62 6.80 -6.48
CA GLU A 167 7.88 7.62 -7.66
C GLU A 167 7.37 6.92 -8.94
N LEU A 168 7.70 5.65 -9.14
CA LEU A 168 7.17 4.85 -10.25
C LEU A 168 5.63 4.75 -10.21
N THR A 169 5.03 4.68 -9.02
CA THR A 169 3.57 4.66 -8.86
C THR A 169 2.94 6.01 -9.19
N VAL A 170 3.61 7.12 -8.85
CA VAL A 170 3.16 8.49 -9.18
C VAL A 170 3.20 8.72 -10.69
N PHE A 171 4.24 8.24 -11.37
CA PHE A 171 4.34 8.26 -12.83
C PHE A 171 3.48 7.19 -13.52
N GLY A 172 2.64 6.47 -12.79
CA GLY A 172 1.70 5.50 -13.37
C GLY A 172 2.37 4.35 -14.12
N LYS A 173 3.56 3.91 -13.67
CA LYS A 173 4.28 2.81 -14.35
C LYS A 173 3.36 1.58 -14.50
N PRO A 174 3.22 1.03 -15.71
CA PRO A 174 2.42 -0.17 -15.98
C PRO A 174 2.74 -1.31 -15.02
N LYS A 175 1.70 -2.00 -14.55
CA LYS A 175 1.88 -3.20 -13.74
C LYS A 175 2.41 -4.33 -14.63
N GLU A 176 3.36 -5.06 -14.07
CA GLU A 176 4.00 -6.20 -14.73
C GLU A 176 2.99 -7.26 -15.17
N THR A 177 3.38 -8.07 -16.15
CA THR A 177 2.54 -9.11 -16.74
C THR A 177 2.06 -10.10 -15.68
N ARG A 178 0.78 -10.45 -15.73
CA ARG A 178 0.20 -11.47 -14.87
C ARG A 178 0.56 -12.85 -15.38
N LEU A 179 1.11 -13.68 -14.49
CA LEU A 179 1.32 -15.09 -14.77
C LEU A 179 -0.03 -15.83 -14.81
N PRO A 180 -0.16 -16.96 -15.53
CA PRO A 180 -1.41 -17.74 -15.60
C PRO A 180 -2.00 -18.06 -14.23
N GLN A 181 -1.12 -18.43 -13.29
CA GLN A 181 -1.46 -18.67 -11.88
C GLN A 181 -2.04 -17.43 -11.19
N ASN A 182 -1.49 -16.24 -11.45
CA ASN A 182 -1.96 -15.00 -10.84
C ASN A 182 -3.36 -14.63 -11.33
N ILE A 183 -3.66 -14.91 -12.60
CA ILE A 183 -4.98 -14.71 -13.20
C ILE A 183 -5.98 -15.65 -12.52
N PHE A 184 -5.69 -16.95 -12.49
CA PHE A 184 -6.50 -17.95 -11.80
C PHE A 184 -6.74 -17.57 -10.33
N VAL A 185 -5.69 -17.27 -9.58
CA VAL A 185 -5.80 -16.88 -8.17
C VAL A 185 -6.70 -15.66 -8.03
N SER A 186 -6.59 -14.64 -8.91
CA SER A 186 -7.40 -13.44 -8.82
C SER A 186 -8.89 -13.67 -9.10
N GLU A 187 -9.23 -14.57 -10.01
CA GLU A 187 -10.62 -14.92 -10.35
C GLU A 187 -11.27 -15.77 -9.27
N HIS A 188 -10.54 -16.75 -8.73
CA HIS A 188 -11.07 -17.70 -7.75
C HIS A 188 -10.91 -17.24 -6.29
N TYR A 189 -10.28 -16.08 -6.05
CA TYR A 189 -9.99 -15.60 -4.69
C TYR A 189 -11.22 -15.42 -3.81
N GLN A 190 -12.32 -14.91 -4.36
CA GLN A 190 -13.54 -14.62 -3.60
C GLN A 190 -14.22 -15.91 -3.09
N GLY A 191 -14.16 -16.99 -3.86
CA GLY A 191 -14.72 -18.30 -3.51
C GLY A 191 -13.75 -19.24 -2.77
N ALA A 192 -12.54 -18.80 -2.48
CA ALA A 192 -11.52 -19.64 -1.85
C ALA A 192 -11.86 -19.98 -0.40
N LYS A 193 -11.61 -21.24 -0.03
CA LYS A 193 -11.82 -21.77 1.33
C LYS A 193 -10.71 -21.29 2.27
N GLY A 194 -11.09 -20.87 3.48
CA GLY A 194 -10.19 -20.42 4.54
C GLY A 194 -10.59 -19.05 5.09
N ASP A 195 -10.40 -18.84 6.38
CA ASP A 195 -10.73 -17.57 7.03
C ASP A 195 -9.58 -16.57 6.90
N SER A 196 -8.35 -17.06 6.80
CA SER A 196 -7.16 -16.25 6.55
C SER A 196 -6.82 -16.14 5.06
N TRP A 197 -6.24 -14.99 4.66
CA TRP A 197 -5.66 -14.82 3.31
C TRP A 197 -4.64 -15.93 2.98
N GLN A 198 -3.88 -16.37 3.99
CA GLN A 198 -2.85 -17.40 3.82
C GLN A 198 -3.44 -18.76 3.48
N GLU A 199 -4.54 -19.17 4.13
CA GLU A 199 -5.24 -20.41 3.82
C GLU A 199 -5.94 -20.35 2.46
N LYS A 200 -6.57 -19.22 2.14
CA LYS A 200 -7.17 -18.98 0.81
C LYS A 200 -6.15 -19.14 -0.30
N ILE A 201 -4.98 -18.50 -0.17
CA ILE A 201 -3.92 -18.62 -1.18
C ILE A 201 -3.35 -20.04 -1.26
N LYS A 202 -3.18 -20.73 -0.13
CA LYS A 202 -2.74 -22.13 -0.12
C LYS A 202 -3.72 -23.04 -0.87
N SER A 203 -5.02 -22.93 -0.58
CA SER A 203 -6.06 -23.74 -1.24
C SER A 203 -6.16 -23.45 -2.74
N LEU A 204 -6.00 -22.19 -3.16
CA LEU A 204 -5.97 -21.82 -4.58
C LEU A 204 -4.73 -22.37 -5.30
N PHE A 205 -3.56 -22.35 -4.67
CA PHE A 205 -2.37 -22.94 -5.29
C PHE A 205 -2.50 -24.46 -5.43
N GLU A 206 -3.14 -25.13 -4.48
CA GLU A 206 -3.45 -26.56 -4.59
C GLU A 206 -4.48 -26.85 -5.70
N ALA A 207 -5.54 -26.05 -5.78
CA ALA A 207 -6.52 -26.13 -6.87
C ALA A 207 -5.86 -25.91 -8.24
N TRP A 208 -4.95 -24.93 -8.36
CA TRP A 208 -4.18 -24.70 -9.59
C TRP A 208 -3.31 -25.90 -9.95
N LYS A 209 -2.61 -26.50 -8.98
CA LYS A 209 -1.78 -27.70 -9.23
C LYS A 209 -2.61 -28.83 -9.82
N ASN A 210 -3.78 -29.08 -9.23
CA ASN A 210 -4.68 -30.17 -9.62
C ASN A 210 -5.57 -29.85 -10.84
N LEU A 211 -5.52 -28.63 -11.37
CA LEU A 211 -6.31 -28.22 -12.53
C LEU A 211 -5.83 -28.98 -13.80
N PRO A 212 -6.74 -29.57 -14.59
CA PRO A 212 -6.37 -30.29 -15.82
C PRO A 212 -5.78 -29.35 -16.87
N SER A 213 -4.92 -29.89 -17.73
CA SER A 213 -4.16 -29.11 -18.73
C SER A 213 -5.04 -28.28 -19.66
N SER A 214 -6.18 -28.83 -20.09
CA SER A 214 -7.16 -28.14 -20.95
C SER A 214 -7.71 -26.88 -20.30
N GLN A 215 -8.02 -26.91 -19.00
CA GLN A 215 -8.52 -25.74 -18.26
C GLN A 215 -7.38 -24.76 -17.95
N LYS A 216 -6.16 -25.25 -17.70
CA LYS A 216 -4.96 -24.39 -17.56
C LYS A 216 -4.68 -23.60 -18.84
N GLN A 217 -4.93 -24.17 -20.01
CA GLN A 217 -4.66 -23.54 -21.32
C GLN A 217 -5.35 -22.18 -21.48
N VAL A 218 -6.57 -22.02 -20.96
CA VAL A 218 -7.30 -20.73 -20.99
C VAL A 218 -6.50 -19.64 -20.27
N TYR A 219 -5.94 -19.95 -19.09
CA TYR A 219 -5.13 -18.98 -18.34
C TYR A 219 -3.78 -18.70 -18.99
N PHE A 220 -3.21 -19.66 -19.72
CA PHE A 220 -2.01 -19.41 -20.53
C PHE A 220 -2.30 -18.42 -21.66
N GLN A 221 -3.43 -18.57 -22.34
CA GLN A 221 -3.88 -17.64 -23.36
C GLN A 221 -4.11 -16.23 -22.79
N LEU A 222 -4.82 -16.13 -21.66
CA LEU A 222 -5.03 -14.85 -20.97
C LEU A 222 -3.72 -14.18 -20.53
N ALA A 223 -2.73 -14.96 -20.08
CA ALA A 223 -1.42 -14.42 -19.72
C ALA A 223 -0.65 -13.92 -20.95
N GLN A 224 -0.81 -14.57 -22.11
CA GLN A 224 -0.23 -14.13 -23.37
C GLN A 224 -0.86 -12.81 -23.84
N GLU A 225 -2.17 -12.64 -23.68
CA GLU A 225 -2.87 -11.38 -23.96
C GLU A 225 -2.45 -10.26 -22.99
N ASP A 226 -2.28 -10.57 -21.69
CA ASP A 226 -1.79 -9.61 -20.70
C ASP A 226 -0.35 -9.18 -20.97
N LYS A 227 0.46 -10.06 -21.58
CA LYS A 227 1.80 -9.70 -22.07
C LYS A 227 1.73 -8.64 -23.16
N ILE A 228 0.83 -8.80 -24.14
CA ILE A 228 0.63 -7.81 -25.21
C ILE A 228 0.17 -6.47 -24.62
N ARG A 229 -0.79 -6.48 -23.68
CA ARG A 229 -1.23 -5.29 -22.94
C ARG A 229 -0.03 -4.58 -22.29
N TYR A 230 0.79 -5.30 -21.53
CA TYR A 230 1.95 -4.73 -20.85
C TYR A 230 2.96 -4.11 -21.82
N GLU A 231 3.27 -4.80 -22.92
CA GLU A 231 4.19 -4.29 -23.94
C GLU A 231 3.70 -2.98 -24.55
N ASN A 232 2.40 -2.88 -24.85
CA ASN A 232 1.80 -1.67 -25.39
C ASN A 232 1.80 -0.52 -24.37
N GLU A 233 1.36 -0.78 -23.14
CA GLU A 233 1.39 0.20 -22.05
C GLU A 233 2.81 0.69 -21.75
N MET A 234 3.80 -0.21 -21.78
CA MET A 234 5.20 0.13 -21.54
C MET A 234 5.76 1.04 -22.63
N LYS A 235 5.48 0.78 -23.92
CA LYS A 235 5.92 1.66 -25.00
C LYS A 235 5.38 3.09 -24.83
N ILE A 236 4.11 3.22 -24.46
CA ILE A 236 3.47 4.51 -24.20
C ILE A 236 4.14 5.20 -23.00
N TRP A 237 4.32 4.46 -21.90
CA TRP A 237 4.92 4.98 -20.68
C TRP A 237 6.37 5.41 -20.87
N GLU A 238 7.17 4.64 -21.60
CA GLU A 238 8.56 4.97 -21.89
C GLU A 238 8.67 6.25 -22.71
N LYS A 239 7.83 6.42 -23.74
CA LYS A 239 7.74 7.68 -24.50
C LYS A 239 7.40 8.85 -23.58
N GLN A 240 6.40 8.69 -22.72
CA GLN A 240 6.02 9.72 -21.74
C GLN A 240 7.18 10.08 -20.79
N MET A 241 7.99 9.10 -20.34
CA MET A 241 9.14 9.39 -19.48
C MET A 241 10.26 10.12 -20.23
N ILE A 242 10.44 9.86 -21.53
CA ILE A 242 11.38 10.60 -22.38
C ILE A 242 10.93 12.05 -22.51
N ASP A 243 9.64 12.28 -22.78
CA ASP A 243 9.06 13.61 -22.98
C ASP A 243 9.14 14.47 -21.70
N ILE A 244 8.99 13.85 -20.52
CA ILE A 244 9.14 14.51 -19.20
C ILE A 244 10.63 14.67 -18.81
N GLY A 245 11.57 14.10 -19.57
CA GLY A 245 13.01 14.16 -19.29
C GLY A 245 13.49 13.20 -18.19
N ARG A 246 12.63 12.26 -17.74
CA ARG A 246 12.94 11.24 -16.72
C ARG A 246 13.47 9.94 -17.33
N LYS A 247 14.49 10.08 -18.20
CA LYS A 247 15.16 8.94 -18.85
C LYS A 247 15.85 8.01 -17.85
N ASP A 248 16.13 8.48 -16.63
CA ASP A 248 16.68 7.70 -15.51
C ASP A 248 15.75 6.55 -15.05
N LEU A 249 14.45 6.64 -15.34
CA LEU A 249 13.46 5.64 -14.96
C LEU A 249 13.30 4.54 -16.02
N LEU A 250 13.86 4.72 -17.21
CA LEU A 250 13.84 3.76 -18.30
C LEU A 250 14.83 2.62 -18.01
N TYR A 251 14.46 1.41 -18.45
CA TYR A 251 15.36 0.28 -18.36
C TYR A 251 16.48 0.42 -19.40
N VAL A 252 17.70 0.71 -18.95
CA VAL A 252 18.87 0.71 -19.83
C VAL A 252 19.42 -0.72 -19.89
N LYS A 253 19.16 -1.42 -21.01
CA LYS A 253 19.71 -2.76 -21.28
C LYS A 253 21.25 -2.74 -21.48
N SER A 254 21.82 -1.55 -21.68
CA SER A 254 23.24 -1.30 -21.91
C SER A 254 24.04 -1.16 -20.60
N ARG A 255 24.47 -2.29 -20.04
CA ARG A 255 25.66 -2.35 -19.15
C ARG A 255 26.30 -3.74 -19.03
N ARG A 256 25.80 -4.75 -19.76
CA ARG A 256 26.43 -6.09 -19.83
C ARG A 256 27.29 -6.30 -21.07
N SER A 257 27.17 -5.45 -22.10
CA SER A 257 27.91 -5.58 -23.36
C SER A 257 29.27 -4.87 -23.37
N LYS A 258 29.65 -4.13 -22.32
CA LYS A 258 30.91 -3.36 -22.26
C LYS A 258 32.04 -4.02 -21.45
N ILE A 259 31.89 -5.28 -21.05
CA ILE A 259 32.90 -6.03 -20.26
C ILE A 259 33.49 -7.19 -21.08
N LYS A 260 33.17 -7.29 -22.38
CA LYS A 260 33.60 -8.42 -23.23
C LYS A 260 34.61 -8.06 -24.32
N ASP A 261 35.04 -6.81 -24.41
CA ASP A 261 35.88 -6.33 -25.50
C ASP A 261 37.30 -5.90 -25.04
N ASP A 262 37.70 -6.21 -23.79
CA ASP A 262 39.01 -5.82 -23.21
C ASP A 262 39.82 -7.03 -22.65
N ASP A 263 39.66 -8.24 -23.20
CA ASP A 263 40.55 -9.40 -22.95
C ASP A 263 40.98 -10.03 -24.29
#